data_AF-A0A165XMA9-F1
#
_entry.id   AF-A0A165XMA9-F1
#
_cell.length_a   1.000
_cell.length_b   1.000
_cell.length_c   1.000
_cell.angle_alpha   90.00
_cell.angle_beta   90.00
_cell.angle_gamma   90.00
#
_symmetry.space_group_name_H-M   'P 1'
#
loop_
_entity.id
_entity.type
_entity.pdbx_description
1 polymer ?
#
loop_
_entity_poly.entity_id
_entity_poly.type
_entity_poly.pdbx_seq_one_letter_code
_entity_poly.pdbx_strand_id
1 'polypeptide(L)'
;MTEFEAIKLLREHRRKLSRLPAGSLVRFRRSPPEDLGRCNIGIVQRDAALSAVVVLYIDSDNQPQQAVAAVSDLFIAEGERDDISD
;
A
#
# COMPACT_ATOMS: atom_id res chain seq x y z
N MET A 1 11.45 -3.87 10.10
CA MET A 1 10.14 -3.18 10.09
C MET A 1 9.04 -4.22 10.05
N THR A 2 8.01 -4.05 10.87
CA THR A 2 6.78 -4.86 10.91
C THR A 2 5.72 -4.28 9.98
N GLU A 3 4.68 -5.05 9.63
CA GLU A 3 3.56 -4.52 8.81
C GLU A 3 2.86 -3.34 9.51
N PHE A 4 2.71 -3.40 10.83
CA PHE A 4 2.12 -2.32 11.61
C PHE A 4 2.92 -1.01 11.49
N GLU A 5 4.25 -1.08 11.59
CA GLU A 5 5.14 0.06 11.41
C GLU A 5 5.07 0.61 9.98
N ALA A 6 5.07 -0.27 8.98
CA ALA A 6 4.96 0.11 7.57
C ALA A 6 3.65 0.86 7.29
N ILE A 7 2.51 0.33 7.77
CA ILE A 7 1.20 0.99 7.62
C ILE A 7 1.20 2.36 8.27
N LYS A 8 1.76 2.49 9.47
CA LYS A 8 1.85 3.78 10.18
C LYS A 8 2.67 4.79 9.39
N LEU A 9 3.84 4.38 8.89
CA LEU A 9 4.74 5.23 8.10
C LEU A 9 4.07 5.66 6.79
N LEU A 10 3.42 4.75 6.07
CA LEU A 10 2.67 5.05 4.84
C LEU A 10 1.54 6.04 5.09
N ARG A 11 0.75 5.85 6.16
CA ARG A 11 -0.33 6.77 6.54
C ARG A 11 0.21 8.16 6.89
N GLU A 12 1.32 8.23 7.62
CA GLU A 12 1.96 9.50 7.97
C GLU A 12 2.49 10.23 6.72
N HIS A 13 3.22 9.52 5.86
CA HIS A 13 3.75 10.08 4.63
C HIS A 13 2.62 10.59 3.73
N ARG A 14 1.55 9.81 3.57
CA ARG A 14 0.38 10.21 2.79
C ARG A 14 -0.30 11.46 3.35
N ARG A 15 -0.42 11.61 4.67
CA ARG A 15 -0.98 12.83 5.30
C ARG A 15 -0.18 14.09 4.96
N LYS A 16 1.14 13.95 4.74
CA LYS A 16 2.00 15.06 4.28
C LYS A 16 1.73 15.42 2.82
N LEU A 17 1.37 14.43 1.99
CA LEU A 17 1.06 14.62 0.57
C LEU A 17 -0.37 15.08 0.28
N SER A 18 -1.35 14.65 1.08
CA SER A 18 -2.77 14.95 0.85
C SER A 18 -3.56 14.99 2.16
N ARG A 19 -4.53 15.90 2.22
CA ARG A 19 -5.50 16.02 3.32
C ARG A 19 -6.66 15.03 3.22
N LEU A 20 -6.81 14.34 2.09
CA LEU A 20 -7.90 13.38 1.87
C LEU A 20 -7.66 12.06 2.64
N PRO A 21 -8.71 11.31 3.02
CA PRO A 21 -8.59 10.02 3.72
C PRO A 21 -7.78 8.99 2.94
N ALA A 22 -7.08 8.08 3.63
CA ALA A 22 -6.32 6.96 3.03
C ALA A 22 -7.19 6.18 2.04
N GLY A 23 -6.66 5.87 0.85
CA GLY A 23 -7.28 4.85 0.00
C GLY A 23 -7.06 3.47 0.61
N SER A 24 -7.56 2.44 -0.05
CA SER A 24 -7.49 1.07 0.46
C SER A 24 -6.05 0.61 0.70
N LEU A 25 -5.83 -0.11 1.79
CA LEU A 25 -4.62 -0.90 1.99
C LEU A 25 -4.62 -2.07 1.00
N VAL A 26 -3.47 -2.32 0.38
CA VAL A 26 -3.30 -3.38 -0.63
C VAL A 26 -2.01 -4.16 -0.42
N ARG A 27 -1.94 -5.37 -0.96
CA ARG A 27 -0.71 -6.16 -1.16
C ARG A 27 -0.43 -6.33 -2.66
N PHE A 28 0.83 -6.34 -3.05
CA PHE A 28 1.23 -6.70 -4.42
C PHE A 28 1.20 -8.22 -4.58
N ARG A 29 0.45 -8.72 -5.57
CA ARG A 29 0.33 -10.15 -5.86
C ARG A 29 1.14 -10.55 -7.09
N ARG A 30 1.14 -9.70 -8.12
CA ARG A 30 1.85 -9.92 -9.38
C ARG A 30 2.71 -8.69 -9.66
N SER A 31 3.88 -8.91 -10.26
CA SER A 31 4.79 -7.85 -10.70
C SER A 31 5.02 -6.76 -9.63
N PRO A 32 5.41 -7.12 -8.39
CA PRO A 32 5.72 -6.13 -7.37
C PRO A 32 6.87 -5.22 -7.83
N PRO A 33 6.98 -3.98 -7.29
CA PRO A 33 8.16 -3.15 -7.48
C PRO A 33 9.44 -3.93 -7.13
N GLU A 34 10.50 -3.76 -7.92
CA GLU A 34 11.77 -4.50 -7.73
C GLU A 34 12.45 -4.16 -6.40
N ASP A 35 12.24 -2.94 -5.93
CA ASP A 35 12.75 -2.37 -4.69
C ASP A 35 11.78 -2.56 -3.51
N LEU A 36 10.65 -3.27 -3.70
CA LEU A 36 9.67 -3.51 -2.64
C LEU A 36 10.34 -4.09 -1.40
N GLY A 37 10.13 -3.44 -0.26
CA GLY A 37 10.65 -3.88 1.02
C GLY A 37 10.04 -5.20 1.49
N ARG A 38 10.52 -5.69 2.64
CA ARG A 38 10.03 -6.96 3.21
C ARG A 38 8.53 -6.95 3.53
N CYS A 39 7.96 -5.79 3.81
CA CYS A 39 6.53 -5.64 4.06
C CYS A 39 5.81 -5.40 2.74
N ASN A 40 5.14 -6.44 2.23
CA ASN A 40 4.33 -6.38 1.01
C ASN A 40 2.98 -5.66 1.26
N ILE A 41 3.03 -4.39 1.66
CA ILE A 41 1.86 -3.55 1.95
C ILE A 41 2.02 -2.21 1.25
N GLY A 42 0.92 -1.73 0.66
CA GLY A 42 0.81 -0.40 0.10
C GLY A 42 -0.53 0.26 0.41
N ILE A 43 -0.64 1.56 0.14
CA ILE A 43 -1.87 2.34 0.22
C ILE A 43 -2.15 2.93 -1.16
N VAL A 44 -3.36 2.71 -1.68
CA VAL A 44 -3.81 3.36 -2.90
C VAL A 44 -3.88 4.88 -2.67
N GLN A 45 -3.14 5.63 -3.49
CA GLN A 45 -3.07 7.09 -3.38
C GLN A 45 -4.10 7.78 -4.27
N ARG A 46 -4.17 7.38 -5.54
CA ARG A 46 -5.08 7.92 -6.56
C ARG A 46 -5.16 6.96 -7.74
N ASP A 47 -6.20 7.12 -8.54
CA ASP A 47 -6.28 6.46 -9.85
C ASP A 47 -5.25 7.05 -10.81
N ALA A 48 -4.63 6.18 -11.62
CA ALA A 48 -3.64 6.57 -12.63
C ALA A 48 -4.20 6.43 -14.06
N ALA A 49 -4.99 5.38 -14.30
CA ALA A 49 -5.71 5.10 -15.56
C ALA A 49 -6.83 4.06 -15.30
N LEU A 50 -7.72 3.83 -16.28
CA LEU A 50 -8.93 2.98 -16.15
C LEU A 50 -8.75 1.65 -15.39
N SER A 51 -7.57 1.02 -15.46
CA SER A 51 -7.24 -0.25 -14.80
C SER A 51 -5.98 -0.22 -13.93
N ALA A 52 -5.46 0.97 -13.62
CA ALA A 52 -4.22 1.14 -12.86
C ALA A 52 -4.32 2.26 -11.82
N VAL A 53 -3.64 2.05 -10.69
CA VAL A 53 -3.64 2.96 -9.54
C VAL A 53 -2.21 3.31 -9.14
N VAL A 54 -2.03 4.48 -8.54
CA VAL A 54 -0.79 4.83 -7.85
C VAL A 54 -0.84 4.26 -6.44
N VAL A 55 0.13 3.42 -6.10
CA VAL A 55 0.28 2.81 -4.78
C VAL A 55 1.52 3.39 -4.10
N LEU A 56 1.34 3.88 -2.87
CA LEU A 56 2.44 4.22 -1.97
C LEU A 56 2.84 2.96 -1.19
N TYR A 57 4.12 2.59 -1.21
CA TYR A 57 4.65 1.41 -0.52
C TYR A 57 5.99 1.74 0.15
N ILE A 58 6.56 0.78 0.89
CA ILE A 58 7.88 0.95 1.51
C ILE A 58 8.91 0.09 0.77
N ASP A 59 10.02 0.71 0.37
CA ASP A 59 11.12 0.03 -0.30
C ASP A 59 12.02 -0.77 0.67
N SER A 60 13.05 -1.41 0.11
CA SER A 60 14.03 -2.20 0.84
C SER A 60 14.91 -1.37 1.81
N ASP A 61 15.00 -0.06 1.60
CA ASP A 61 15.70 0.90 2.46
C ASP A 61 14.78 1.52 3.53
N ASN A 62 13.54 1.01 3.65
CA ASN A 62 12.50 1.49 4.54
C ASN A 62 12.04 2.93 4.26
N GLN A 63 12.15 3.39 3.01
CA GLN A 63 11.64 4.67 2.55
C GLN A 63 10.30 4.53 1.80
N PRO A 64 9.38 5.51 1.93
CA PRO A 64 8.17 5.54 1.13
C PRO A 64 8.46 5.82 -0.35
N GLN A 65 7.99 4.95 -1.22
CA GLN A 65 8.06 5.07 -2.68
C GLN A 65 6.67 4.98 -3.32
N GLN A 66 6.57 5.36 -4.59
CA GLN A 66 5.34 5.25 -5.38
C GLN A 66 5.56 4.38 -6.61
N ALA A 67 4.56 3.56 -6.93
CA ALA A 67 4.52 2.79 -8.17
C ALA A 67 3.12 2.87 -8.80
N VAL A 68 3.07 2.77 -10.12
CA VAL A 68 1.81 2.51 -10.83
C VAL A 68 1.65 0.99 -10.92
N ALA A 69 0.52 0.49 -10.42
CA ALA A 69 0.20 -0.92 -10.44
C ALA A 69 -1.15 -1.15 -11.12
N ALA A 70 -1.25 -2.21 -11.90
CA ALA A 70 -2.53 -2.67 -12.41
C ALA A 70 -3.41 -3.14 -11.25
N VAL A 71 -4.70 -2.80 -11.25
CA VAL A 71 -5.64 -3.21 -10.20
C VAL A 71 -5.71 -4.74 -10.09
N SER A 72 -5.55 -5.46 -11.21
CA SER A 72 -5.51 -6.93 -11.26
C SER A 72 -4.31 -7.55 -10.55
N ASP A 73 -3.27 -6.76 -10.29
CA ASP A 73 -2.02 -7.21 -9.68
C ASP A 73 -1.99 -6.93 -8.17
N LEU A 74 -3.06 -6.33 -7.64
CA LEU A 74 -3.22 -5.97 -6.24
C LEU A 74 -4.29 -6.84 -5.55
N PHE A 75 -4.14 -6.99 -4.24
CA PHE A 75 -5.15 -7.57 -3.36
C PHE A 75 -5.50 -6.56 -2.26
N ILE A 76 -6.79 -6.36 -1.97
CA ILE A 76 -7.22 -5.47 -0.87
C ILE A 76 -6.91 -6.15 0.46
N ALA A 77 -6.10 -5.49 1.29
CA ALA A 77 -5.67 -5.98 2.58
C ALA A 77 -6.58 -5.52 3.75
N GLU A 78 -7.56 -4.65 3.48
CA GLU A 78 -8.56 -4.24 4.48
C GLU A 78 -9.56 -5.38 4.71
N GLY A 79 -9.56 -5.96 5.92
CA GLY A 79 -10.50 -7.03 6.30
C GLY A 79 -9.89 -8.31 6.88
N GLU A 80 -8.58 -8.51 6.92
CA GLU A 80 -7.95 -9.67 7.61
C GLU A 80 -7.97 -9.56 9.16
N ARG A 81 -8.77 -8.63 9.71
CA ARG A 81 -9.12 -8.53 11.13
C ARG A 81 -10.62 -8.30 11.24
N ASP A 82 -11.42 -9.36 11.26
CA ASP A 82 -12.74 -9.40 11.93
C ASP A 82 -13.39 -10.80 12.00
N ASP A 83 -12.63 -11.91 11.89
CA ASP A 83 -13.16 -13.27 12.11
C ASP A 83 -12.44 -14.01 13.27
N ILE A 84 -12.06 -13.30 14.33
CA ILE A 84 -11.85 -13.95 15.64
C ILE A 84 -13.02 -13.51 16.52
N SER A 85 -14.16 -14.18 16.34
CA SER A 85 -15.25 -14.19 17.30
C SER A 85 -14.79 -14.92 18.57
N ASP A 86 -15.13 -14.32 19.73
CA ASP A 86 -14.98 -14.86 21.08
C ASP A 86 -15.46 -16.31 21.25
#